data_AF-A0A2N0RKC6-F1
#
_entry.id   AF-A0A2N0RKC6-F1
#
_cell.length_a   1.000
_cell.length_b   1.000
_cell.length_c   1.000
_cell.angle_alpha   90.00
_cell.angle_beta   90.00
_cell.angle_gamma   90.00
#
_symmetry.space_group_name_H-M   'P 1'
#
loop_
_entity.id
_entity.type
_entity.pdbx_description
1 polymer ?
#
loop_
_entity_poly.entity_id
_entity_poly.type
_entity_poly.pdbx_seq_one_letter_code
_entity_poly.pdbx_strand_id
1 'polypeptide(L)'
;MGIMDYMAHAKGESTIITPASETVNVEAVNVEGNAEDRMGNDFRWPTSMPQNTRDQVFWVFTDNDVTKDDQEYALNCIYFYNSLDNGMFDEHKQDWVLVYKQSVVEYGEKKSNKQRSDLDREMPGALYLPVDSLLRGEFLNPKIPAARAVLSQRSAGGGEYMIQVRVKRVGDENTNFITLASRFNDTKNRNKLYKTVIDTGAPETILPYEVRSYLGTGWERQAVVAPGYGAPANLFLATDPFQVSIGDDNNWSRWVQTNTLRVWERKASDQVDSSLIGNDVLDQFTYVHRSGGGLFFLNQRHEGPLSAYLDNLSP
;
A
#
# COMPACT_ATOMS: atom_id res chain seq x y z
N MET A 1 -33.45 -67.92 17.84
CA MET A 1 -32.80 -69.24 17.83
C MET A 1 -31.29 -68.99 17.84
N GLY A 2 -30.58 -69.40 18.92
CA GLY A 2 -29.11 -69.30 19.14
C GLY A 2 -28.60 -67.87 19.42
N ILE A 3 -28.06 -67.44 20.58
CA ILE A 3 -27.12 -67.94 21.61
C ILE A 3 -25.64 -67.92 21.19
N MET A 4 -24.81 -67.38 22.10
CA MET A 4 -23.34 -67.36 22.26
C MET A 4 -22.59 -66.16 21.68
N ASP A 5 -21.58 -65.57 22.31
CA ASP A 5 -21.11 -65.41 23.70
C ASP A 5 -19.76 -64.69 23.56
N TYR A 6 -19.47 -63.64 24.33
CA TYR A 6 -18.36 -63.63 25.31
C TYR A 6 -18.20 -62.23 25.92
N MET A 7 -18.43 -62.17 27.22
CA MET A 7 -17.95 -61.11 28.10
C MET A 7 -16.50 -61.37 28.52
N ALA A 8 -15.71 -60.31 28.65
CA ALA A 8 -14.66 -60.24 29.67
C ALA A 8 -14.57 -58.81 30.22
N HIS A 9 -14.58 -58.73 31.55
CA HIS A 9 -14.59 -57.59 32.49
C HIS A 9 -13.67 -56.40 32.14
N ALA A 10 -14.16 -55.14 32.21
CA ALA A 10 -14.17 -54.19 33.36
C ALA A 10 -12.78 -53.94 33.97
N LYS A 11 -12.23 -52.72 34.07
CA LYS A 11 -12.68 -51.43 34.68
C LYS A 11 -11.76 -50.33 34.08
N GLY A 12 -12.04 -49.06 33.92
CA GLY A 12 -13.12 -48.15 34.27
C GLY A 12 -12.49 -46.74 34.31
N GLU A 13 -13.00 -45.78 33.55
CA GLU A 13 -12.87 -44.33 33.79
C GLU A 13 -13.67 -43.58 32.71
N SER A 14 -14.68 -42.82 33.13
CA SER A 14 -15.48 -41.96 32.24
C SER A 14 -14.82 -40.60 32.12
N THR A 15 -14.53 -40.12 30.91
CA THR A 15 -14.38 -38.68 30.64
C THR A 15 -14.99 -38.36 29.28
N ILE A 16 -15.86 -37.35 29.27
CA ILE A 16 -16.61 -36.85 28.13
C ILE A 16 -15.64 -36.17 27.16
N ILE A 17 -15.54 -36.66 25.93
CA ILE A 17 -14.74 -36.05 24.85
C ILE A 17 -15.71 -35.31 23.92
N THR A 18 -15.64 -33.98 23.93
CA THR A 18 -16.22 -33.10 22.90
C THR A 18 -15.43 -33.23 21.58
N PRO A 19 -16.05 -33.12 20.39
CA PRO A 19 -15.39 -33.40 19.12
C PRO A 19 -14.33 -32.36 18.78
N ALA A 20 -13.20 -32.87 18.30
CA ALA A 20 -12.04 -32.13 17.83
C ALA A 20 -12.40 -31.12 16.73
N SER A 21 -11.75 -29.95 16.81
CA SER A 21 -11.63 -28.96 15.76
C SER A 21 -11.15 -29.61 14.46
N GLU A 22 -11.88 -29.39 13.36
CA GLU A 22 -11.44 -29.71 12.01
C GLU A 22 -10.10 -29.04 11.73
N THR A 23 -9.05 -29.85 11.60
CA THR A 23 -7.79 -29.45 10.99
C THR A 23 -8.01 -29.28 9.49
N VAL A 24 -7.98 -28.04 9.02
CA VAL A 24 -7.85 -27.73 7.60
C VAL A 24 -6.42 -28.06 7.19
N ASN A 25 -6.26 -29.12 6.39
CA ASN A 25 -5.00 -29.40 5.70
C ASN A 25 -4.76 -28.31 4.65
N VAL A 26 -3.97 -27.31 5.00
CA VAL A 26 -3.32 -26.45 4.02
C VAL A 26 -2.03 -27.16 3.65
N GLU A 27 -1.87 -27.55 2.39
CA GLU A 27 -0.59 -28.01 1.87
C GLU A 27 0.47 -26.94 2.18
N ALA A 28 1.36 -27.27 3.12
CA ALA A 28 2.52 -26.47 3.47
C ALA A 28 3.49 -26.48 2.28
N VAL A 29 3.22 -25.62 1.31
CA VAL A 29 4.23 -25.23 0.32
C VAL A 29 5.31 -24.49 1.11
N ASN A 30 6.49 -25.08 1.26
CA ASN A 30 7.78 -24.54 1.74
C ASN A 30 7.84 -23.01 2.04
N VAL A 31 7.10 -22.53 3.05
CA VAL A 31 7.15 -21.13 3.53
C VAL A 31 7.80 -21.05 4.91
N GLU A 32 7.80 -22.14 5.69
CA GLU A 32 8.38 -22.20 7.05
C GLU A 32 9.91 -22.04 7.07
N GLY A 33 10.62 -22.58 6.07
CA GLY A 33 12.10 -22.58 6.06
C GLY A 33 12.75 -21.19 5.97
N ASN A 34 12.11 -20.20 5.32
CA ASN A 34 12.72 -18.86 5.15
C ASN A 34 12.55 -17.94 6.37
N ALA A 35 11.48 -18.13 7.15
CA ALA A 35 11.22 -17.32 8.34
C ALA A 35 11.98 -17.85 9.56
N GLU A 36 12.04 -19.17 9.74
CA GLU A 36 12.77 -19.82 10.84
C GLU A 36 14.28 -19.56 10.76
N ASP A 37 14.89 -19.68 9.57
CA ASP A 37 16.32 -19.39 9.36
C ASP A 37 16.69 -17.93 9.64
N ARG A 38 15.73 -17.00 9.54
CA ARG A 38 15.98 -15.55 9.66
C ARG A 38 15.62 -14.96 11.01
N MET A 39 14.63 -15.53 11.70
CA MET A 39 14.13 -15.01 12.99
C MET A 39 14.53 -15.90 14.18
N GLY A 40 14.87 -17.16 13.93
CA GLY A 40 15.17 -18.16 14.96
C GLY A 40 13.91 -18.73 15.62
N ASN A 41 14.05 -19.94 16.17
CA ASN A 41 12.92 -20.71 16.70
C ASN A 41 12.27 -20.09 17.96
N ASP A 42 12.98 -19.19 18.65
CA ASP A 42 12.50 -18.54 19.88
C ASP A 42 12.04 -17.08 19.64
N PHE A 43 11.82 -16.70 18.39
CA PHE A 43 11.42 -15.34 18.04
C PHE A 43 10.13 -14.91 18.74
N ARG A 44 10.15 -13.70 19.29
CA ARG A 44 8.96 -13.01 19.81
C ARG A 44 8.87 -11.63 19.18
N TRP A 45 7.67 -11.28 18.74
CA TRP A 45 7.41 -9.94 18.24
C TRP A 45 7.65 -8.90 19.34
N PRO A 46 8.34 -7.78 19.04
CA PRO A 46 8.44 -6.68 19.98
C PRO A 46 7.04 -6.19 20.37
N THR A 47 6.82 -5.94 21.66
CA THR A 47 5.52 -5.59 22.23
C THR A 47 5.03 -4.25 21.71
N SER A 48 5.94 -3.26 21.57
CA SER A 48 5.61 -1.93 21.05
C SER A 48 5.44 -1.86 19.52
N MET A 49 5.75 -2.93 18.78
CA MET A 49 5.62 -2.95 17.32
C MET A 49 4.14 -3.02 16.89
N PRO A 50 3.64 -2.03 16.11
CA PRO A 50 2.27 -2.03 15.61
C PRO A 50 1.96 -3.23 14.70
N GLN A 51 0.71 -3.70 14.69
CA GLN A 51 0.31 -4.90 13.93
C GLN A 51 0.58 -4.77 12.43
N ASN A 52 0.26 -3.64 11.81
CA ASN A 52 0.55 -3.40 10.39
C ASN A 52 2.05 -3.49 10.07
N THR A 53 2.91 -3.06 11.01
CA THR A 53 4.36 -3.20 10.86
C THR A 53 4.80 -4.66 11.00
N ARG A 54 4.19 -5.42 11.93
CA ARG A 54 4.44 -6.87 12.07
C ARG A 54 4.04 -7.61 10.79
N ASP A 55 2.87 -7.30 10.23
CA ASP A 55 2.37 -7.91 9.00
C ASP A 55 3.32 -7.65 7.83
N GLN A 56 3.81 -6.41 7.71
CA GLN A 56 4.82 -6.05 6.70
C GLN A 56 6.14 -6.83 6.89
N VAL A 57 6.68 -6.87 8.11
CA VAL A 57 7.93 -7.58 8.43
C VAL A 57 7.78 -9.09 8.17
N PHE A 58 6.66 -9.68 8.60
CA PHE A 58 6.34 -11.08 8.35
C PHE A 58 6.28 -11.39 6.85
N TRP A 59 5.64 -10.52 6.07
CA TRP A 59 5.57 -10.66 4.62
C TRP A 59 6.96 -10.66 3.98
N VAL A 60 7.84 -9.74 4.40
CA VAL A 60 9.21 -9.67 3.86
C VAL A 60 10.01 -10.95 4.11
N PHE A 61 9.81 -11.63 5.24
CA PHE A 61 10.53 -12.87 5.53
C PHE A 61 9.93 -14.11 4.88
N THR A 62 8.65 -14.10 4.54
CA THR A 62 7.95 -15.25 3.98
C THR A 62 7.85 -15.24 2.46
N ASP A 63 8.08 -14.09 1.82
CA ASP A 63 8.00 -13.95 0.36
C ASP A 63 9.37 -14.17 -0.32
N ASN A 64 9.34 -14.87 -1.45
CA ASN A 64 10.55 -15.23 -2.21
C ASN A 64 11.00 -14.13 -3.17
N ASP A 65 10.13 -13.16 -3.47
CA ASP A 65 10.38 -12.08 -4.44
C ASP A 65 10.44 -10.72 -3.71
N VAL A 66 11.34 -10.63 -2.72
CA VAL A 66 11.59 -9.43 -1.92
C VAL A 66 12.96 -8.85 -2.24
N THR A 67 13.08 -7.52 -2.20
CA THR A 67 14.36 -6.87 -2.42
C THR A 67 15.26 -7.01 -1.18
N LYS A 68 16.59 -6.96 -1.35
CA LYS A 68 17.55 -6.95 -0.22
C LYS A 68 17.29 -5.77 0.71
N ASP A 69 16.92 -4.66 0.10
CA ASP A 69 16.48 -3.43 0.72
C ASP A 69 15.27 -3.65 1.66
N ASP A 70 14.23 -4.33 1.20
CA ASP A 70 13.06 -4.63 2.03
C ASP A 70 13.44 -5.54 3.21
N GLN A 71 14.32 -6.52 2.98
CA GLN A 71 14.85 -7.40 4.03
C GLN A 71 15.63 -6.62 5.10
N GLU A 72 16.52 -5.74 4.68
CA GLU A 72 17.29 -4.88 5.58
C GLU A 72 16.35 -3.98 6.41
N TYR A 73 15.32 -3.40 5.78
CA TYR A 73 14.30 -2.62 6.47
C TYR A 73 13.53 -3.43 7.51
N ALA A 74 13.14 -4.66 7.19
CA ALA A 74 12.44 -5.55 8.11
C ALA A 74 13.29 -5.90 9.35
N LEU A 75 14.57 -6.16 9.16
CA LEU A 75 15.52 -6.40 10.26
C LEU A 75 15.72 -5.14 11.13
N ASN A 76 15.83 -3.96 10.50
CA ASN A 76 15.94 -2.69 11.20
C ASN A 76 14.68 -2.35 12.00
N CYS A 77 13.49 -2.73 11.53
CA CYS A 77 12.25 -2.63 12.29
C CYS A 77 12.30 -3.48 13.56
N ILE A 78 12.68 -4.76 13.46
CA ILE A 78 12.80 -5.64 14.62
C ILE A 78 13.79 -5.06 15.65
N TYR A 79 14.96 -4.63 15.18
CA TYR A 79 15.96 -4.01 16.05
C TYR A 79 15.41 -2.78 16.77
N PHE A 80 14.81 -1.83 16.04
CA PHE A 80 14.28 -0.60 16.62
C PHE A 80 13.26 -0.87 17.73
N TYR A 81 12.25 -1.72 17.49
CA TYR A 81 11.22 -1.97 18.49
C TYR A 81 11.72 -2.82 19.66
N ASN A 82 12.66 -3.74 19.45
CA ASN A 82 13.34 -4.42 20.56
C ASN A 82 14.14 -3.44 21.41
N SER A 83 14.89 -2.53 20.80
CA SER A 83 15.63 -1.49 21.51
C SER A 83 14.70 -0.55 22.27
N LEU A 84 13.55 -0.21 21.69
CA LEU A 84 12.52 0.59 22.34
C LEU A 84 11.93 -0.12 23.57
N ASP A 85 11.55 -1.39 23.44
CA ASP A 85 10.99 -2.19 24.55
C ASP A 85 11.97 -2.38 25.70
N ASN A 86 13.27 -2.40 25.40
CA ASN A 86 14.35 -2.55 26.38
C ASN A 86 14.82 -1.21 26.98
N GLY A 87 14.18 -0.08 26.66
CA GLY A 87 14.52 1.23 27.23
C GLY A 87 15.77 1.91 26.65
N MET A 88 16.30 1.43 25.52
CA MET A 88 17.53 1.98 24.90
C MET A 88 17.39 3.47 24.53
N PHE A 89 16.17 3.94 24.29
CA PHE A 89 15.88 5.31 23.85
C PHE A 89 15.34 6.21 24.96
N ASP A 90 15.48 5.82 26.24
CA ASP A 90 14.90 6.56 27.35
C ASP A 90 15.45 7.99 27.52
N GLU A 91 16.70 8.23 27.13
CA GLU A 91 17.33 9.56 27.11
C GLU A 91 17.02 10.36 25.83
N HIS A 92 16.44 9.70 24.82
CA HIS A 92 16.21 10.21 23.46
C HIS A 92 14.72 10.27 23.09
N LYS A 93 13.84 10.45 24.09
CA LYS A 93 12.37 10.33 23.92
C LYS A 93 11.75 11.27 22.87
N GLN A 94 12.39 12.40 22.60
CA GLN A 94 11.93 13.39 21.61
C GLN A 94 12.63 13.26 20.26
N ASP A 95 13.63 12.39 20.16
CA ASP A 95 14.46 12.28 18.97
C ASP A 95 13.84 11.34 17.93
N TRP A 96 14.33 11.52 16.71
CA TRP A 96 14.23 10.57 15.63
C TRP A 96 15.47 9.71 15.58
N VAL A 97 15.28 8.40 15.44
CA VAL A 97 16.37 7.42 15.42
C VAL A 97 16.52 6.89 14.01
N LEU A 98 17.76 6.97 13.52
CA LEU A 98 18.21 6.26 12.33
C LEU A 98 18.78 4.90 12.73
N VAL A 99 18.16 3.84 12.24
CA VAL A 99 18.64 2.46 12.39
C VAL A 99 19.05 1.93 11.02
N TYR A 100 20.26 1.37 10.97
CA TYR A 100 20.76 0.69 9.78
C TYR A 100 21.71 -0.44 10.18
N LYS A 101 21.65 -1.56 9.46
CA LYS A 101 22.39 -2.79 9.79
C LYS A 101 22.24 -3.18 11.25
N GLN A 102 21.00 -3.05 11.74
CA GLN A 102 20.59 -3.40 13.10
C GLN A 102 21.44 -2.68 14.16
N SER A 103 21.74 -1.41 13.92
CA SER A 103 22.46 -0.53 14.84
C SER A 103 21.92 0.89 14.75
N VAL A 104 21.99 1.64 15.86
CA VAL A 104 21.69 3.08 15.85
C VAL A 104 22.83 3.83 15.18
N VAL A 105 22.50 4.61 14.16
CA VAL A 105 23.46 5.44 13.42
C VAL A 105 23.40 6.90 13.86
N GLU A 106 22.20 7.41 14.10
CA GLU A 106 21.97 8.83 14.39
C GLU A 106 20.73 9.01 15.28
N TYR A 107 20.83 9.96 16.20
CA TYR A 107 19.67 10.61 16.85
C TYR A 107 19.55 12.03 16.28
N GLY A 108 18.34 12.47 15.95
CA GLY A 108 18.13 13.80 15.38
C GLY A 108 16.68 14.23 15.30
N GLU A 109 16.41 15.19 14.42
CA GLU A 109 15.08 15.75 14.19
C GLU A 109 14.43 15.23 12.90
N LYS A 110 13.13 15.45 12.75
CA LYS A 110 12.37 15.05 11.55
C LYS A 110 13.06 15.53 10.26
N LYS A 111 13.42 14.58 9.39
CA LYS A 111 14.00 14.87 8.08
C LYS A 111 12.91 15.25 7.06
N SER A 112 13.24 16.19 6.17
CA SER A 112 12.42 16.55 5.01
C SER A 112 12.32 15.41 3.99
N ASN A 113 11.34 15.44 3.08
CA ASN A 113 11.20 14.42 2.03
C ASN A 113 12.47 14.26 1.19
N LYS A 114 13.15 15.37 0.86
CA LYS A 114 14.42 15.33 0.14
C LYS A 114 15.50 14.59 0.92
N GLN A 115 15.69 14.94 2.19
CA GLN A 115 16.68 14.27 3.05
C GLN A 115 16.38 12.77 3.20
N ARG A 116 15.10 12.39 3.23
CA ARG A 116 14.67 10.99 3.30
C ARG A 116 14.90 10.23 1.99
N SER A 117 14.67 10.88 0.85
CA SER A 117 15.01 10.34 -0.48
C SER A 117 16.52 10.14 -0.61
N ASP A 118 17.32 11.14 -0.21
CA ASP A 118 18.78 11.04 -0.18
C ASP A 118 19.24 9.90 0.75
N LEU A 119 18.61 9.75 1.93
CA LEU A 119 18.87 8.65 2.86
C LEU A 119 18.56 7.28 2.26
N ASP A 120 17.43 7.11 1.55
CA ASP A 120 17.08 5.84 0.89
C ASP A 120 18.11 5.44 -0.17
N ARG A 121 18.71 6.42 -0.86
CA ARG A 121 19.78 6.20 -1.82
C ARG A 121 21.12 5.85 -1.16
N GLU A 122 21.46 6.50 -0.05
CA GLU A 122 22.74 6.33 0.64
C GLU A 122 22.77 5.09 1.53
N MET A 123 21.66 4.78 2.20
CA MET A 123 21.51 3.70 3.16
C MET A 123 20.24 2.89 2.86
N PRO A 124 20.22 2.12 1.76
CA PRO A 124 19.03 1.40 1.33
C PRO A 124 18.62 0.38 2.39
N GLY A 125 17.39 0.50 2.90
CA GLY A 125 16.86 -0.32 4.00
C GLY A 125 16.92 0.33 5.37
N ALA A 126 17.45 1.55 5.50
CA ALA A 126 17.45 2.26 6.76
C ALA A 126 16.03 2.58 7.24
N LEU A 127 15.86 2.53 8.57
CA LEU A 127 14.64 2.93 9.26
C LEU A 127 14.88 4.28 9.92
N TYR A 128 13.97 5.24 9.73
CA TYR A 128 14.02 6.53 10.40
C TYR A 128 12.68 6.86 11.05
N LEU A 129 12.61 6.76 12.38
CA LEU A 129 11.37 6.90 13.14
C LEU A 129 11.55 7.72 14.43
N PRO A 130 10.54 8.48 14.87
CA PRO A 130 10.56 9.10 16.19
C PRO A 130 10.46 8.06 17.32
N VAL A 131 11.09 8.34 18.45
CA VAL A 131 10.95 7.55 19.68
C VAL A 131 9.59 7.78 20.33
N ASP A 132 9.02 8.98 20.18
CA ASP A 132 7.68 9.28 20.67
C ASP A 132 6.60 8.52 19.89
N SER A 133 5.75 7.80 20.62
CA SER A 133 4.70 6.95 20.04
C SER A 133 3.56 7.71 19.37
N LEU A 134 3.25 8.92 19.84
CA LEU A 134 2.21 9.77 19.25
C LEU A 134 2.72 10.38 17.94
N LEU A 135 3.95 10.90 17.93
CA LEU A 135 4.61 11.38 16.73
C LEU A 135 4.78 10.25 15.70
N ARG A 136 5.09 9.02 16.13
CA ARG A 136 5.03 7.86 15.23
C ARG A 136 3.64 7.69 14.67
N GLY A 137 2.61 7.63 15.51
CA GLY A 137 1.22 7.48 15.06
C GLY A 137 0.81 8.52 14.01
N GLU A 138 1.16 9.80 14.22
CA GLU A 138 0.88 10.87 13.26
C GLU A 138 1.71 10.77 11.98
N PHE A 139 2.97 10.36 12.09
CA PHE A 139 3.86 10.21 10.93
C PHE A 139 3.50 9.01 10.06
N LEU A 140 3.06 7.92 10.69
CA LEU A 140 2.62 6.69 10.04
C LEU A 140 1.18 6.73 9.59
N ASN A 141 0.43 7.72 10.04
CA ASN A 141 -0.93 7.92 9.62
C ASN A 141 -1.16 9.41 9.43
N PRO A 142 -0.39 10.07 8.53
CA PRO A 142 -0.57 11.48 8.27
C PRO A 142 -2.00 11.59 7.78
N LYS A 143 -2.86 12.33 8.51
CA LYS A 143 -4.31 12.41 8.25
C LYS A 143 -4.56 12.45 6.75
N ILE A 144 -4.85 11.29 6.16
CA ILE A 144 -5.24 11.21 4.76
C ILE A 144 -6.53 12.00 4.76
N PRO A 145 -6.62 13.13 4.02
CA PRO A 145 -7.81 13.94 4.02
C PRO A 145 -8.98 13.01 3.78
N ALA A 146 -10.01 13.04 4.64
CA ALA A 146 -11.16 12.19 4.41
C ALA A 146 -11.63 12.42 2.98
N ALA A 147 -11.77 11.32 2.23
CA ALA A 147 -12.35 11.36 0.90
C ALA A 147 -13.61 12.23 0.95
N ARG A 148 -13.63 13.36 0.23
CA ARG A 148 -14.84 14.19 0.18
C ARG A 148 -15.86 13.35 -0.55
N ALA A 149 -16.93 12.92 0.11
CA ALA A 149 -17.99 12.17 -0.56
C ALA A 149 -18.61 13.03 -1.67
N VAL A 150 -18.13 12.86 -2.90
CA VAL A 150 -18.74 13.42 -4.10
C VAL A 150 -19.57 12.29 -4.71
N LEU A 151 -20.89 12.46 -4.71
CA LEU A 151 -21.81 11.50 -5.31
C LEU A 151 -21.56 11.46 -6.84
N SER A 152 -20.86 10.43 -7.32
CA SER A 152 -20.74 10.18 -8.76
C SER A 152 -22.08 9.63 -9.27
N GLN A 153 -22.65 10.27 -10.30
CA GLN A 153 -23.85 9.76 -10.97
C GLN A 153 -23.45 8.73 -12.04
N ARG A 154 -24.20 7.62 -12.03
CA ARG A 154 -24.02 6.40 -12.83
C ARG A 154 -24.33 6.61 -14.32
N SER A 155 -23.72 5.77 -15.16
CA SER A 155 -24.23 5.52 -16.52
C SER A 155 -25.60 4.84 -16.49
N ALA A 156 -26.34 4.87 -17.60
CA ALA A 156 -27.66 4.23 -17.74
C ALA A 156 -27.65 2.70 -17.50
N GLY A 157 -26.46 2.07 -17.44
CA GLY A 157 -26.21 0.67 -17.05
C GLY A 157 -25.34 0.50 -15.78
N GLY A 158 -25.02 1.58 -15.05
CA GLY A 158 -24.46 1.52 -13.70
C GLY A 158 -22.95 1.38 -13.52
N GLY A 159 -22.12 1.53 -14.56
CA GLY A 159 -20.66 1.32 -14.50
C GLY A 159 -19.84 2.49 -13.93
N GLU A 160 -18.72 2.18 -13.27
CA GLU A 160 -17.64 3.08 -12.83
C GLU A 160 -16.93 3.73 -14.03
N TYR A 161 -16.46 4.98 -13.88
CA TYR A 161 -15.70 5.67 -14.93
C TYR A 161 -14.27 5.14 -14.99
N MET A 162 -14.00 4.23 -15.92
CA MET A 162 -12.68 3.63 -16.10
C MET A 162 -11.83 4.39 -17.11
N ILE A 163 -10.52 4.49 -16.84
CA ILE A 163 -9.53 5.17 -17.70
C ILE A 163 -8.23 4.38 -17.72
N GLN A 164 -7.36 4.65 -18.70
CA GLN A 164 -5.98 4.18 -18.62
C GLN A 164 -5.12 5.20 -17.87
N VAL A 165 -4.06 4.74 -17.23
CA VAL A 165 -3.08 5.60 -16.55
C VAL A 165 -1.66 5.19 -16.89
N ARG A 166 -0.80 6.19 -17.05
CA ARG A 166 0.65 6.02 -17.18
C ARG A 166 1.36 6.77 -16.07
N VAL A 167 2.44 6.18 -15.56
CA VAL A 167 3.23 6.75 -14.48
C VAL A 167 4.70 6.66 -14.78
N LYS A 168 5.44 7.74 -14.48
CA LYS A 168 6.90 7.80 -14.58
C LYS A 168 7.49 8.71 -13.52
N ARG A 169 8.82 8.66 -13.37
CA ARG A 169 9.54 9.62 -12.52
C ARG A 169 9.60 10.98 -13.20
N VAL A 170 9.69 12.03 -12.37
CA VAL A 170 10.06 13.36 -12.87
C VAL A 170 11.48 13.30 -13.43
N GLY A 171 11.67 13.82 -14.65
CA GLY A 171 12.97 13.86 -15.32
C GLY A 171 13.22 12.67 -16.25
N ASP A 172 12.45 11.59 -16.15
CA ASP A 172 12.56 10.45 -17.07
C ASP A 172 12.07 10.81 -18.47
N GLU A 173 12.75 10.25 -19.47
CA GLU A 173 12.32 10.31 -20.87
C GLU A 173 10.89 9.77 -21.04
N ASN A 174 10.18 10.20 -22.08
CA ASN A 174 8.81 9.76 -22.39
C ASN A 174 8.74 8.29 -22.89
N THR A 175 9.66 7.45 -22.47
CA THR A 175 9.83 6.03 -22.84
C THR A 175 9.94 5.13 -21.62
N ASN A 176 10.34 5.65 -20.46
CA ASN A 176 10.45 4.90 -19.21
C ASN A 176 9.22 5.15 -18.32
N PHE A 177 8.11 4.48 -18.63
CA PHE A 177 6.85 4.61 -17.89
C PHE A 177 6.10 3.27 -17.84
N ILE A 178 5.37 3.05 -16.75
CA ILE A 178 4.42 1.95 -16.65
C ILE A 178 3.06 2.41 -17.18
N THR A 179 2.36 1.55 -17.93
CA THR A 179 0.98 1.77 -18.37
C THR A 179 0.07 0.76 -17.70
N LEU A 180 -0.99 1.24 -17.05
CA LEU A 180 -2.09 0.43 -16.55
C LEU A 180 -3.31 0.69 -17.44
N ALA A 181 -3.84 -0.37 -18.03
CA ALA A 181 -5.06 -0.28 -18.81
C ALA A 181 -6.28 0.03 -17.91
N SER A 182 -7.43 0.30 -18.52
CA SER A 182 -8.68 0.48 -17.80
C SER A 182 -9.09 -0.78 -17.02
N ARG A 183 -8.74 -1.96 -17.56
CA ARG A 183 -8.79 -3.26 -16.88
C ARG A 183 -7.55 -4.07 -17.22
N PHE A 184 -6.91 -4.66 -16.21
CA PHE A 184 -5.68 -5.42 -16.38
C PHE A 184 -5.50 -6.45 -15.26
N ASN A 185 -4.70 -7.48 -15.52
CA ASN A 185 -4.31 -8.43 -14.49
C ASN A 185 -2.98 -7.99 -13.88
N ASP A 186 -2.96 -7.77 -12.57
CA ASP A 186 -1.73 -7.55 -11.82
C ASP A 186 -0.99 -8.88 -11.70
N THR A 187 0.03 -9.04 -12.54
CA THR A 187 0.85 -10.25 -12.59
C THR A 187 1.68 -10.45 -11.32
N LYS A 188 1.91 -9.38 -10.54
CA LYS A 188 2.65 -9.43 -9.27
C LYS A 188 1.78 -9.77 -8.08
N ASN A 189 0.46 -9.65 -8.21
CA ASN A 189 -0.54 -10.05 -7.22
C ASN A 189 -1.45 -11.18 -7.76
N ARG A 190 -0.89 -12.37 -8.01
CA ARG A 190 -1.65 -13.59 -8.36
C ARG A 190 -2.59 -13.43 -9.58
N ASN A 191 -2.26 -12.58 -10.55
CA ASN A 191 -3.12 -12.24 -11.70
C ASN A 191 -4.47 -11.63 -11.28
N LYS A 192 -4.50 -10.90 -10.17
CA LYS A 192 -5.71 -10.22 -9.72
C LYS A 192 -6.17 -9.21 -10.75
N LEU A 193 -7.46 -9.23 -11.07
CA LEU A 193 -8.06 -8.27 -11.99
C LEU A 193 -8.21 -6.92 -11.30
N TYR A 194 -7.56 -5.90 -11.84
CA TYR A 194 -7.71 -4.51 -11.44
C TYR A 194 -8.52 -3.73 -12.47
N LYS A 195 -9.29 -2.76 -11.97
CA LYS A 195 -9.87 -1.66 -12.76
C LYS A 195 -9.16 -0.36 -12.41
N THR A 196 -8.95 0.52 -13.37
CA THR A 196 -8.48 1.89 -13.08
C THR A 196 -9.66 2.83 -13.18
N VAL A 197 -10.07 3.43 -12.05
CA VAL A 197 -11.29 4.24 -11.95
C VAL A 197 -10.97 5.69 -11.58
N ILE A 198 -11.76 6.62 -12.11
CA ILE A 198 -11.79 7.99 -11.63
C ILE A 198 -12.57 8.02 -10.32
N ASP A 199 -11.92 8.47 -9.25
CA ASP A 199 -12.53 8.60 -7.94
C ASP A 199 -12.36 10.04 -7.44
N THR A 200 -13.34 10.89 -7.75
CA THR A 200 -13.39 12.28 -7.23
C THR A 200 -13.58 12.32 -5.71
N GLY A 201 -13.92 11.18 -5.08
CA GLY A 201 -13.92 11.03 -3.65
C GLY A 201 -12.52 10.90 -3.08
N ALA A 202 -11.61 10.21 -3.78
CA ALA A 202 -10.25 10.00 -3.32
C ALA A 202 -9.44 11.31 -3.35
N PRO A 203 -8.83 11.72 -2.22
CA PRO A 203 -7.96 12.91 -2.21
C PRO A 203 -6.65 12.68 -2.99
N GLU A 204 -6.18 11.44 -2.99
CA GLU A 204 -4.87 11.03 -3.49
C GLU A 204 -5.05 9.85 -4.45
N THR A 205 -4.21 9.81 -5.48
CA THR A 205 -4.17 8.71 -6.43
C THR A 205 -3.52 7.48 -5.80
N ILE A 206 -4.18 6.33 -5.90
CA ILE A 206 -3.72 5.05 -5.34
C ILE A 206 -3.65 4.01 -6.46
N LEU A 207 -2.46 3.45 -6.70
CA LEU A 207 -2.23 2.48 -7.77
C LEU A 207 -1.81 1.11 -7.20
N PRO A 208 -1.78 0.04 -8.00
CA PRO A 208 -1.29 -1.25 -7.52
C PRO A 208 0.21 -1.22 -7.23
N TYR A 209 0.65 -2.17 -6.39
CA TYR A 209 2.05 -2.36 -6.03
C TYR A 209 2.99 -2.50 -7.24
N GLU A 210 2.48 -3.02 -8.37
CA GLU A 210 3.24 -3.17 -9.62
C GLU A 210 3.92 -1.87 -10.07
N VAL A 211 3.30 -0.70 -9.83
CA VAL A 211 3.90 0.61 -10.13
C VAL A 211 5.19 0.82 -9.35
N ARG A 212 5.18 0.54 -8.04
CA ARG A 212 6.38 0.61 -7.20
C ARG A 212 7.42 -0.42 -7.63
N SER A 213 7.00 -1.65 -7.92
CA SER A 213 7.89 -2.71 -8.41
C SER A 213 8.60 -2.35 -9.72
N TYR A 214 7.91 -1.67 -10.63
CA TYR A 214 8.46 -1.27 -11.92
C TYR A 214 9.36 -0.05 -11.81
N LEU A 215 8.93 0.97 -11.08
CA LEU A 215 9.65 2.24 -11.01
C LEU A 215 10.85 2.18 -10.06
N GLY A 216 10.85 1.34 -9.03
CA GLY A 216 11.99 1.15 -8.11
C GLY A 216 11.92 2.04 -6.86
N THR A 217 12.94 2.86 -6.62
CA THR A 217 13.12 3.75 -5.43
C THR A 217 12.08 4.88 -5.30
N GLY A 218 12.21 5.78 -4.32
CA GLY A 218 11.32 6.96 -4.24
C GLY A 218 9.95 6.68 -3.61
N TRP A 219 9.89 5.63 -2.79
CA TRP A 219 8.71 5.28 -1.99
C TRP A 219 9.09 5.19 -0.52
N GLU A 220 8.15 5.57 0.31
CA GLU A 220 8.21 5.25 1.73
C GLU A 220 8.27 3.74 1.92
N ARG A 221 9.22 3.31 2.74
CA ARG A 221 9.31 1.91 3.15
C ARG A 221 8.24 1.57 4.17
N GLN A 222 7.71 2.57 4.86
CA GLN A 222 6.71 2.35 5.87
C GLN A 222 5.31 2.43 5.30
N ALA A 223 4.53 1.37 5.57
CA ALA A 223 3.17 1.28 5.11
C ALA A 223 2.20 1.90 6.11
N VAL A 224 1.14 2.53 5.59
CA VAL A 224 0.04 3.10 6.38
C VAL A 224 -1.23 2.32 6.07
N VAL A 225 -2.10 2.11 7.07
CA VAL A 225 -3.37 1.40 6.84
C VAL A 225 -4.33 2.30 6.07
N ALA A 226 -4.92 1.80 4.99
CA ALA A 226 -5.88 2.54 4.20
C ALA A 226 -7.13 2.92 5.00
N PRO A 227 -7.57 4.19 4.95
CA PRO A 227 -8.85 4.59 5.51
C PRO A 227 -9.97 4.34 4.50
N GLY A 228 -10.99 3.58 4.89
CA GLY A 228 -12.17 3.33 4.05
C GLY A 228 -11.93 2.23 3.02
N TYR A 229 -12.04 2.55 1.72
CA TYR A 229 -11.88 1.55 0.66
C TYR A 229 -10.51 0.86 0.78
N GLY A 230 -10.54 -0.48 0.77
CA GLY A 230 -9.35 -1.29 0.91
C GLY A 230 -8.93 -1.60 2.35
N ALA A 231 -9.47 -0.94 3.38
CA ALA A 231 -9.13 -1.22 4.77
C ALA A 231 -9.36 -2.71 5.11
N PRO A 232 -8.42 -3.42 5.75
CA PRO A 232 -7.21 -2.91 6.42
C PRO A 232 -5.94 -2.96 5.56
N ALA A 233 -6.04 -2.99 4.23
CA ALA A 233 -4.87 -3.08 3.36
C ALA A 233 -3.91 -1.90 3.56
N ASN A 234 -2.61 -2.18 3.39
CA ASN A 234 -1.58 -1.18 3.56
C ASN A 234 -1.32 -0.36 2.28
N LEU A 235 -0.83 0.87 2.46
CA LEU A 235 -0.48 1.84 1.44
C LEU A 235 0.96 2.33 1.64
N PHE A 236 1.73 2.41 0.55
CA PHE A 236 3.03 3.06 0.54
C PHE A 236 2.94 4.39 -0.17
N LEU A 237 3.40 5.46 0.49
CA LEU A 237 3.41 6.82 -0.05
C LEU A 237 4.68 7.04 -0.87
N ALA A 238 4.61 7.84 -1.93
CA ALA A 238 5.79 8.30 -2.65
C ALA A 238 6.62 9.30 -1.83
N THR A 239 7.94 9.11 -1.78
CA THR A 239 8.87 10.12 -1.23
C THR A 239 9.32 11.11 -2.31
N ASP A 240 9.39 10.64 -3.54
CA ASP A 240 9.75 11.43 -4.72
C ASP A 240 8.51 11.90 -5.48
N PRO A 241 8.61 13.01 -6.22
CA PRO A 241 7.55 13.40 -7.14
C PRO A 241 7.48 12.44 -8.35
N PHE A 242 6.25 12.08 -8.73
CA PHE A 242 5.98 11.29 -9.94
C PHE A 242 5.12 12.07 -10.92
N GLN A 243 5.22 11.71 -12.20
CA GLN A 243 4.34 12.23 -13.24
C GLN A 243 3.31 11.19 -13.64
N VAL A 244 2.06 11.63 -13.75
CA VAL A 244 0.91 10.82 -14.14
C VAL A 244 0.32 11.39 -15.43
N SER A 245 -0.07 10.52 -16.35
CA SER A 245 -0.87 10.87 -17.53
C SER A 245 -2.07 9.94 -17.58
N ILE A 246 -3.26 10.50 -17.78
CA ILE A 246 -4.51 9.76 -17.90
C ILE A 246 -4.93 9.71 -19.37
N GLY A 247 -5.58 8.64 -19.77
CA GLY A 247 -5.93 8.46 -21.18
C GLY A 247 -7.03 7.46 -21.44
N ASP A 248 -7.27 7.30 -22.73
CA ASP A 248 -8.10 6.25 -23.31
C ASP A 248 -7.26 5.43 -24.31
N ASP A 249 -7.91 4.56 -25.08
CA ASP A 249 -7.25 3.70 -26.07
C ASP A 249 -6.57 4.50 -27.21
N ASN A 250 -6.92 5.77 -27.38
CA ASN A 250 -6.54 6.60 -28.53
C ASN A 250 -5.77 7.87 -28.14
N ASN A 251 -5.96 8.39 -26.93
CA ASN A 251 -5.48 9.71 -26.51
C ASN A 251 -4.91 9.69 -25.09
N TRP A 252 -3.91 10.55 -24.88
CA TRP A 252 -3.26 10.75 -23.59
C TRP A 252 -3.29 12.22 -23.20
N SER A 253 -3.50 12.48 -21.91
CA SER A 253 -3.37 13.81 -21.33
C SER A 253 -1.91 14.23 -21.32
N ARG A 254 -1.68 15.54 -21.11
CA ARG A 254 -0.37 16.00 -20.64
C ARG A 254 0.02 15.27 -19.35
N TRP A 255 1.32 15.17 -19.11
CA TRP A 255 1.85 14.74 -17.82
C TRP A 255 1.55 15.80 -16.75
N VAL A 256 1.07 15.35 -15.60
CA VAL A 256 0.88 16.15 -14.38
C VAL A 256 1.74 15.58 -13.27
N GLN A 257 2.33 16.43 -12.44
CA GLN A 257 3.17 15.97 -11.33
C GLN A 257 2.32 15.82 -10.07
N THR A 258 2.47 14.73 -9.35
CA THR A 258 1.92 14.54 -7.99
C THR A 258 3.05 14.21 -7.02
N ASN A 259 2.91 14.69 -5.79
CA ASN A 259 3.82 14.41 -4.67
C ASN A 259 3.15 13.54 -3.61
N THR A 260 1.94 13.05 -3.87
CA THR A 260 1.08 12.33 -2.92
C THR A 260 0.65 10.97 -3.45
N LEU A 261 1.31 10.48 -4.51
CA LEU A 261 1.01 9.19 -5.11
C LEU A 261 1.17 8.07 -4.07
N ARG A 262 0.20 7.16 -4.02
CA ARG A 262 0.28 5.96 -3.20
C ARG A 262 0.21 4.70 -4.04
N VAL A 263 0.75 3.62 -3.49
CA VAL A 263 0.50 2.28 -3.99
C VAL A 263 -0.06 1.37 -2.91
N TRP A 264 -0.94 0.46 -3.30
CA TRP A 264 -1.37 -0.66 -2.46
C TRP A 264 -0.21 -1.57 -2.11
N GLU A 265 -0.33 -2.29 -1.01
CA GLU A 265 0.54 -3.42 -0.72
C GLU A 265 0.41 -4.52 -1.77
N ARG A 266 1.48 -5.31 -1.93
CA ARG A 266 1.58 -6.31 -2.99
C ARG A 266 0.44 -7.34 -2.96
N LYS A 267 0.06 -7.82 -1.78
CA LYS A 267 -0.95 -8.87 -1.59
C LYS A 267 -2.20 -8.31 -0.90
N ALA A 268 -2.67 -7.15 -1.35
CA ALA A 268 -3.91 -6.58 -0.86
C ALA A 268 -5.07 -7.57 -1.07
N SER A 269 -5.93 -7.71 -0.05
CA SER A 269 -7.06 -8.64 -0.04
C SER A 269 -8.03 -8.39 -1.19
N ASP A 270 -8.88 -9.36 -1.51
CA ASP A 270 -9.75 -9.33 -2.71
C ASP A 270 -10.67 -8.11 -2.80
N GLN A 271 -10.91 -7.41 -1.68
CA GLN A 271 -11.65 -6.14 -1.65
C GLN A 271 -10.95 -4.98 -2.39
N VAL A 272 -9.63 -5.05 -2.59
CA VAL A 272 -8.84 -4.04 -3.32
C VAL A 272 -8.73 -4.44 -4.79
N ASP A 273 -9.73 -4.12 -5.59
CA ASP A 273 -9.80 -4.49 -7.02
C ASP A 273 -9.58 -3.30 -7.98
N SER A 274 -9.16 -2.15 -7.44
CA SER A 274 -9.19 -0.89 -8.17
C SER A 274 -7.97 0.00 -7.90
N SER A 275 -7.42 0.55 -8.98
CA SER A 275 -6.59 1.76 -8.96
C SER A 275 -7.54 2.96 -8.89
N LEU A 276 -7.26 3.91 -8.01
CA LEU A 276 -8.05 5.11 -7.81
C LEU A 276 -7.29 6.31 -8.35
N ILE A 277 -7.84 7.02 -9.33
CA ILE A 277 -7.32 8.31 -9.77
C ILE A 277 -8.02 9.40 -8.97
N GLY A 278 -7.28 10.00 -8.05
CA GLY A 278 -7.79 10.95 -7.06
C GLY A 278 -7.58 12.42 -7.46
N ASN A 279 -8.04 13.31 -6.58
CA ASN A 279 -8.07 14.75 -6.85
C ASN A 279 -6.69 15.39 -6.98
N ASP A 280 -5.65 14.81 -6.36
CA ASP A 280 -4.25 15.23 -6.57
C ASP A 280 -3.81 15.24 -8.05
N VAL A 281 -4.42 14.37 -8.86
CA VAL A 281 -4.24 14.31 -10.31
C VAL A 281 -5.39 15.02 -11.04
N LEU A 282 -6.65 14.77 -10.65
CA LEU A 282 -7.82 15.28 -11.36
C LEU A 282 -7.92 16.81 -11.36
N ASP A 283 -7.58 17.47 -10.24
CA ASP A 283 -7.69 18.93 -10.10
C ASP A 283 -6.68 19.68 -10.99
N GLN A 284 -5.71 18.97 -11.58
CA GLN A 284 -4.78 19.52 -12.54
C GLN A 284 -5.32 19.53 -13.98
N PHE A 285 -6.51 18.97 -14.21
CA PHE A 285 -7.17 18.96 -15.51
C PHE A 285 -8.47 19.76 -15.48
N THR A 286 -8.77 20.40 -16.60
CA THR A 286 -10.12 20.93 -16.83
C THR A 286 -10.96 19.83 -17.44
N TYR A 287 -12.06 19.46 -16.78
CA TYR A 287 -12.99 18.47 -17.30
C TYR A 287 -14.43 18.91 -17.06
N VAL A 288 -15.33 18.40 -17.91
CA VAL A 288 -16.77 18.63 -17.77
C VAL A 288 -17.49 17.30 -17.62
N HIS A 289 -18.52 17.29 -16.78
CA HIS A 289 -19.45 16.17 -16.72
C HIS A 289 -20.45 16.31 -17.87
N ARG A 290 -20.49 15.33 -18.78
CA ARG A 290 -21.50 15.31 -19.84
C ARG A 290 -22.77 14.69 -19.28
N SER A 291 -23.90 15.43 -19.37
CA SER A 291 -25.22 14.89 -18.98
C SER A 291 -25.51 13.57 -19.69
N GLY A 292 -25.85 12.53 -18.92
CA GLY A 292 -26.07 11.16 -19.42
C GLY A 292 -24.81 10.43 -19.90
N GLY A 293 -23.63 11.04 -19.77
CA GLY A 293 -22.34 10.53 -20.21
C GLY A 293 -21.29 10.50 -19.10
N GLY A 294 -20.02 10.49 -19.50
CA GLY A 294 -18.88 10.51 -18.57
C GLY A 294 -18.15 11.84 -18.49
N LEU A 295 -17.04 11.80 -17.76
CA LEU A 295 -16.11 12.91 -17.65
C LEU A 295 -15.40 13.09 -19.00
N PHE A 296 -15.42 14.32 -19.51
CA PHE A 296 -14.71 14.69 -20.72
C PHE A 296 -13.58 15.67 -20.37
N PHE A 297 -12.34 15.21 -20.50
CA PHE A 297 -11.15 16.00 -20.25
C PHE A 297 -10.87 16.92 -21.42
N LEU A 298 -10.74 18.21 -21.12
CA LEU A 298 -10.47 19.24 -22.11
C LEU A 298 -8.99 19.28 -22.43
N ASN A 299 -8.68 19.72 -23.65
CA ASN A 299 -7.32 19.94 -24.12
C ASN A 299 -7.26 21.36 -24.69
N GLN A 300 -6.07 21.81 -25.11
CA GLN A 300 -5.85 23.16 -25.64
C GLN A 300 -6.83 23.57 -26.76
N ARG A 301 -7.31 22.61 -27.57
CA ARG A 301 -8.27 22.92 -28.65
C ARG A 301 -9.66 23.26 -28.11
N HIS A 302 -9.99 22.80 -26.91
CA HIS A 302 -11.27 23.06 -26.24
C HIS A 302 -11.23 24.29 -25.32
N GLU A 303 -10.04 24.74 -24.90
CA GLU A 303 -9.89 25.88 -23.97
C GLU A 303 -10.42 27.20 -24.58
N GLY A 304 -10.07 27.51 -25.82
CA GLY A 304 -10.55 28.73 -26.51
C GLY A 304 -12.09 28.78 -26.64
N PRO A 305 -12.73 27.74 -27.19
CA PRO A 305 -14.19 27.65 -27.25
C PRO A 305 -14.87 27.70 -25.88
N LEU A 306 -14.30 27.07 -24.84
CA LEU A 306 -14.87 27.11 -23.50
C LEU A 306 -14.75 28.52 -22.88
N SER A 307 -13.58 29.17 -23.01
CA SER A 307 -13.40 30.55 -22.53
C SER A 307 -14.42 31.48 -23.16
N ALA A 308 -14.56 31.44 -24.49
CA ALA A 308 -15.54 32.25 -25.21
C ALA A 308 -16.99 31.94 -24.76
N TYR A 309 -17.32 30.69 -24.46
CA TYR A 309 -18.63 30.33 -23.93
C TYR A 309 -18.88 30.92 -22.54
N LEU A 310 -17.90 30.83 -21.63
CA LEU A 310 -17.99 31.39 -20.27
C LEU A 310 -18.03 32.92 -20.27
N ASP A 311 -17.27 33.57 -21.16
CA ASP A 311 -17.28 35.02 -21.35
C ASP A 311 -18.66 35.51 -21.81
N ASN A 312 -19.35 34.72 -22.65
CA ASN A 312 -20.72 35.00 -23.09
C ASN A 312 -21.80 34.67 -22.03
N LEU A 313 -21.45 33.98 -20.95
CA LEU A 313 -22.34 33.70 -19.81
C LEU A 313 -22.15 34.70 -18.66
N SER A 314 -21.09 35.50 -18.69
CA SER A 314 -20.91 36.58 -17.73
C SER A 314 -21.80 37.76 -18.16
N PRO A 315 -22.68 38.27 -17.27
CA PRO A 315 -23.67 39.28 -17.61
C PRO A 315 -23.07 40.63 -18.03
#